data_AF-A0A7C3YK26-F1
#
_entry.id   AF-A0A7C3YK26-F1
#
_cell.length_a   1.000
_cell.length_b   1.000
_cell.length_c   1.000
_cell.angle_alpha   90.00
_cell.angle_beta   90.00
_cell.angle_gamma   90.00
#
_symmetry.space_group_name_H-M   'P 1'
#
loop_
_entity.id
_entity.type
_entity.pdbx_description
1 polymer ?
#
loop_
_entity_poly.entity_id
_entity_poly.type
_entity_poly.pdbx_seq_one_letter_code
_entity_poly.pdbx_strand_id
1 'polypeptide(L)' 'AQSKLMPTFIIELANGCVGYIPTEEAFLGGGYETDLARSSKLIPKAGEMVVQKSIELLNL' A
#
# COMPACT_ATOMS: atom_id res chain seq x y z
N ALA A 1 14.36 -26.59 2.17
CA ALA A 1 14.02 -25.68 1.05
C ALA A 1 13.83 -24.29 1.64
N GLN A 2 14.52 -23.28 1.10
CA GLN A 2 14.30 -21.87 1.46
C GLN A 2 12.85 -21.47 1.08
N SER A 3 12.31 -20.45 1.74
CA SER A 3 10.90 -20.06 1.62
C SER A 3 10.40 -19.92 0.18
N LYS A 4 9.13 -20.28 -0.05
CA LYS A 4 8.40 -19.98 -1.30
C LYS A 4 8.16 -18.48 -1.52
N LEU A 5 8.27 -17.65 -0.47
CA LEU A 5 8.01 -16.21 -0.49
C LEU A 5 8.88 -15.43 0.52
N MET A 6 10.04 -15.94 0.94
CA MET A 6 10.97 -15.18 1.79
C MET A 6 12.41 -15.25 1.27
N PRO A 7 13.12 -14.11 1.30
CA PRO A 7 12.66 -12.81 1.84
C PRO A 7 11.66 -12.09 0.92
N THR A 8 10.65 -11.44 1.52
CA THR A 8 9.75 -10.50 0.82
C THR A 8 10.20 -9.08 1.15
N PHE A 9 10.20 -8.21 0.14
CA PHE A 9 10.57 -6.81 0.27
C PHE A 9 9.45 -5.92 -0.26
N ILE A 10 9.29 -4.75 0.34
CA ILE A 10 8.42 -3.70 -0.19
C ILE A 10 9.24 -2.85 -1.15
N ILE A 11 8.82 -2.82 -2.41
CA ILE A 11 9.41 -1.96 -3.45
C ILE A 11 8.41 -0.86 -3.77
N GLU A 12 8.80 0.38 -3.48
CA GLU A 12 7.97 1.57 -3.72
C GLU A 12 8.38 2.28 -5.01
N LEU A 13 7.50 3.16 -5.51
CA LEU A 13 7.71 3.95 -6.73
C LEU A 13 8.07 3.10 -7.98
N ALA A 14 7.68 1.83 -8.00
CA ALA A 14 7.87 0.94 -9.12
C ALA A 14 6.66 0.98 -10.07
N ASN A 15 6.91 1.04 -11.38
CA ASN A 15 5.90 0.99 -12.45
C ASN A 15 4.87 2.13 -12.48
N GLY A 16 4.89 3.04 -11.50
CA GLY A 16 4.00 4.19 -11.41
C GLY A 16 4.03 4.84 -10.03
N CYS A 17 3.30 5.95 -9.87
CA CYS A 17 3.13 6.63 -8.59
C CYS A 17 1.70 7.17 -8.48
N VAL A 18 0.94 6.63 -7.52
CA VAL A 18 -0.43 7.04 -7.23
C VAL A 18 -0.53 7.98 -6.02
N GLY A 19 0.59 8.23 -5.36
CA GLY A 19 0.68 9.01 -4.12
C GLY A 19 0.87 8.13 -2.89
N TYR A 20 0.64 8.71 -1.72
CA TYR A 20 0.66 8.03 -0.44
C TYR A 20 -0.49 7.04 -0.32
N ILE A 21 -0.20 5.92 0.35
CA ILE A 21 -1.16 4.87 0.66
C ILE A 21 -1.10 4.59 2.17
N PRO A 22 -1.65 5.48 3.01
CA PRO A 22 -1.65 5.28 4.45
C PRO A 22 -2.50 4.07 4.85
N THR A 23 -2.28 3.57 6.06
CA THR A 23 -3.21 2.63 6.70
C THR A 23 -4.50 3.37 7.07
N GLU A 24 -5.62 2.64 7.20
CA GLU A 24 -6.90 3.24 7.61
C GLU A 24 -6.81 3.93 8.97
N GLU A 25 -6.02 3.37 9.91
CA GLU A 25 -5.74 3.98 11.22
C GLU A 25 -4.95 5.29 11.09
N ALA A 26 -3.98 5.38 10.17
CA ALA A 26 -3.18 6.60 10.00
C ALA A 26 -4.04 7.82 9.62
N PHE A 27 -5.14 7.62 8.90
CA PHE A 27 -6.08 8.70 8.58
C PHE A 27 -6.72 9.34 9.81
N LEU A 28 -6.82 8.64 10.95
CA LEU A 28 -7.35 9.21 12.20
C LEU A 28 -6.43 10.30 12.77
N GLY A 29 -5.13 10.25 12.43
CA GLY A 29 -4.14 11.22 12.88
C GLY A 29 -4.01 12.47 12.00
N GLY A 30 -4.51 12.43 10.76
CA GLY A 30 -4.29 13.49 9.77
C GLY A 30 -2.82 13.69 9.40
N GLY A 31 -2.52 14.73 8.61
CA GLY A 31 -1.16 15.12 8.23
C GLY A 31 -0.80 14.91 6.76
N TYR A 32 0.46 15.16 6.41
CA TYR A 32 0.89 15.29 5.01
C TYR A 32 0.55 14.10 4.10
N GLU A 33 0.58 12.88 4.66
CA GLU A 33 0.36 11.64 3.91
C GLU A 33 -1.12 11.25 3.84
N THR A 34 -1.96 11.76 4.73
CA THR A 34 -3.37 11.36 4.92
C THR A 34 -4.36 12.48 4.57
N ASP A 35 -3.93 13.74 4.59
CA ASP A 35 -4.72 14.88 4.17
C ASP A 35 -4.87 14.90 2.65
N LEU A 36 -6.07 15.20 2.17
CA LEU A 36 -6.40 15.13 0.75
C LEU A 36 -5.55 16.10 -0.08
N ALA A 37 -4.74 15.55 -0.99
CA ALA A 37 -3.84 16.27 -1.87
C ALA A 37 -3.69 15.53 -3.21
N ARG A 38 -3.08 16.17 -4.22
CA ARG A 38 -2.75 15.47 -5.48
C ARG A 38 -1.88 14.21 -5.24
N SER A 39 -1.01 14.30 -4.23
CA SER A 39 -0.15 13.22 -3.73
C SER A 39 -0.82 12.30 -2.72
N SER A 40 -2.02 12.58 -2.22
CA SER A 40 -2.77 11.72 -1.30
C SER A 40 -4.25 11.83 -1.59
N LYS A 41 -4.76 10.94 -2.45
CA LYS A 41 -6.09 11.04 -3.08
C LYS A 41 -6.87 9.74 -3.11
N LEU A 42 -6.31 8.70 -2.52
CA LEU A 42 -6.92 7.37 -2.51
C LEU A 42 -7.84 7.25 -1.30
N ILE A 43 -8.83 6.36 -1.42
CA ILE A 43 -9.71 6.05 -0.29
C ILE A 43 -8.91 5.38 0.84
N PRO A 44 -9.32 5.50 2.12
CA PRO A 44 -8.60 4.89 3.25
C PRO A 44 -8.35 3.38 3.12
N LYS A 45 -9.21 2.67 2.38
CA LYS A 45 -9.09 1.22 2.14
C LYS A 45 -8.07 0.82 1.06
N ALA A 46 -7.44 1.77 0.39
CA ALA A 46 -6.55 1.49 -0.75
C ALA A 46 -5.35 0.61 -0.36
N GLY A 47 -4.75 0.83 0.83
CA GLY A 47 -3.65 0.00 1.32
C GLY A 47 -4.04 -1.48 1.45
N GLU A 48 -5.19 -1.75 2.06
CA GLU A 48 -5.71 -3.11 2.21
C GLU A 48 -6.02 -3.75 0.84
N MET A 49 -6.60 -2.99 -0.09
CA MET A 49 -6.85 -3.48 -1.45
C MET A 49 -5.55 -3.89 -2.18
N VAL A 50 -4.45 -3.14 -1.99
CA VAL A 50 -3.14 -3.48 -2.55
C VAL A 50 -2.60 -4.76 -1.93
N VAL A 51 -2.73 -4.94 -0.62
CA VAL A 51 -2.32 -6.16 0.08
C VAL A 51 -3.10 -7.37 -0.44
N GLN A 52 -4.42 -7.29 -0.48
CA GLN A 52 -5.28 -8.39 -0.96
C GLN A 52 -4.94 -8.77 -2.40
N LYS A 53 -4.76 -7.78 -3.28
CA LYS A 53 -4.37 -8.05 -4.66
C LYS A 53 -2.97 -8.66 -4.77
N SER A 54 -2.04 -8.24 -3.93
CA SER A 54 -0.67 -8.81 -3.90
C SER A 54 -0.70 -10.28 -3.46
N ILE A 55 -1.48 -10.63 -2.45
CA ILE A 55 -1.66 -12.02 -2.00
C ILE A 55 -2.28 -12.87 -3.11
N GLU A 56 -3.34 -12.38 -3.78
CA GLU A 56 -3.97 -13.04 -4.92
C GLU A 56 -2.95 -13.32 -6.04
N LEU A 57 -2.11 -12.33 -6.38
CA LEU A 57 -1.09 -12.46 -7.42
C LEU A 57 0.02 -13.46 -7.07
N LEU A 58 0.28 -13.67 -5.78
CA LEU A 58 1.25 -14.65 -5.30
C LEU A 58 0.68 -16.09 -5.29
N ASN A 59 -0.58 -16.28 -5.70
CA ASN A 59 -1.32 -17.56 -5.66
C ASN A 59 -1.30 -18.20 -4.26
N LEU A 60 -1.43 -17.36 -3.23
CA LEU A 60 -1.59 -17.76 -1.83
C LEU A 60 -3.06 -17.94 -1.45
#